data_AF-A0A2S3Y5D4-F1
#
_entry.id   AF-A0A2S3Y5D4-F1
#
_cell.length_a   1.000
_cell.length_b   1.000
_cell.length_c   1.000
_cell.angle_alpha   90.00
_cell.angle_beta   90.00
_cell.angle_gamma   90.00
#
_symmetry.space_group_name_H-M   'P 1'
#
loop_
_entity.id
_entity.type
_entity.pdbx_description
1 polymer ?
#
loop_
_entity_poly.entity_id
_entity_poly.type
_entity_poly.pdbx_seq_one_letter_code
_entity_poly.pdbx_strand_id
1 'polypeptide(L)' 'MTGPEHYREAERLIAESYAILRPHDEGPCEADRSLAEAQVHATLALAAATALPPGINSPARGAWVSAVHGMEAPRG' A
#
# COMPACT_ATOMS: atom_id res chain seq x y z
N MET A 1 -6.65 8.18 -3.61
CA MET A 1 -5.81 7.07 -4.06
C MET A 1 -6.70 5.95 -4.58
N THR A 2 -6.23 5.17 -5.54
CA THR A 2 -6.87 3.92 -5.99
C THR A 2 -6.47 2.75 -5.08
N GLY A 3 -7.16 1.61 -5.16
CA GLY A 3 -6.77 0.39 -4.43
C GLY A 3 -5.30 -0.01 -4.62
N PRO A 4 -4.81 -0.08 -5.88
CA PRO A 4 -3.39 -0.30 -6.17
C PRO A 4 -2.44 0.75 -5.57
N GLU A 5 -2.83 2.03 -5.53
CA GLU A 5 -2.03 3.07 -4.88
C GLU A 5 -1.99 2.90 -3.35
N HIS A 6 -3.12 2.51 -2.73
CA HIS A 6 -3.14 2.18 -1.31
C HIS A 6 -2.24 0.98 -0.99
N TYR A 7 -2.20 -0.03 -1.85
CA TYR A 7 -1.27 -1.16 -1.71
C TYR A 7 0.20 -0.71 -1.71
N ARG A 8 0.62 0.06 -2.72
CA ARG A 8 1.98 0.59 -2.84
C ARG A 8 2.38 1.42 -1.62
N GLU A 9 1.47 2.24 -1.13
CA GLU A 9 1.72 3.09 0.02
C GLU A 9 1.85 2.29 1.32
N ALA A 10 1.07 1.22 1.48
CA ALA A 10 1.24 0.31 2.61
C ALA A 10 2.64 -0.35 2.60
N GLU A 11 3.11 -0.82 1.44
CA GLU A 11 4.46 -1.39 1.30
C GLU A 11 5.55 -0.35 1.61
N ARG A 12 5.40 0.89 1.11
CA ARG A 12 6.33 1.99 1.38
C ARG A 12 6.43 2.29 2.88
N LEU A 13 5.29 2.43 3.56
CA LEU A 13 5.22 2.74 4.99
C LEU A 13 5.79 1.61 5.86
N ILE A 14 5.56 0.35 5.48
CA ILE A 14 6.19 -0.81 6.13
C ILE A 14 7.71 -0.75 5.96
N ALA A 15 8.22 -0.51 4.75
CA ALA A 15 9.66 -0.40 4.50
C ALA A 15 10.30 0.73 5.31
N GLU A 16 9.65 1.89 5.38
CA GLU A 16 10.09 3.04 6.18
C GLU A 16 10.08 2.74 7.68
N SER A 17 9.07 2.02 8.17
CA SER A 17 9.00 1.62 9.59
C SER A 17 10.22 0.79 10.03
N TYR A 18 10.79 -0.02 9.14
CA TYR A 18 12.00 -0.81 9.41
C TYR A 18 13.28 0.03 9.43
N ALA A 19 13.29 1.17 8.75
CA ALA A 19 14.43 2.08 8.69
C ALA A 19 14.50 3.01 9.92
N ILE A 20 13.41 3.13 10.69
CA ILE A 20 13.36 3.93 11.91
C ILE A 20 14.09 3.18 13.03
N LEU A 21 15.33 3.59 13.31
CA LEU A 21 16.07 3.16 14.50
C LEU A 21 15.34 3.70 15.73
N ARG A 22 14.91 2.84 16.67
CA ARG A 22 14.38 3.32 17.96
C ARG A 22 15.49 4.06 18.70
N PRO A 23 15.42 5.39 18.90
CA PRO A 23 16.22 6.03 19.93
C PRO A 23 15.77 5.44 21.27
N HIS A 24 16.70 5.21 22.18
CA HIS A 24 16.48 4.35 23.33
C HIS A 24 15.37 4.83 24.29
N ASP A 25 14.95 6.08 24.21
CA ASP A 25 13.84 6.65 24.96
C ASP A 25 13.37 7.90 24.22
N GLU A 26 12.11 8.29 24.43
CA GLU A 26 11.47 9.56 24.03
C GLU A 26 10.57 9.53 22.77
N GLY A 27 9.34 9.02 22.94
CA GLY A 27 8.19 9.34 22.07
C GLY A 27 7.37 8.13 21.60
N PRO A 28 6.09 8.32 21.21
CA PRO A 28 5.36 7.28 20.49
C PRO A 28 6.18 6.93 19.24
N CYS A 29 6.51 5.64 19.10
CA CYS A 29 7.47 5.20 18.09
C CYS A 29 6.92 5.54 16.71
N GLU A 30 7.61 6.40 15.95
CA GLU A 30 7.20 6.76 14.59
C GLU A 30 6.97 5.51 13.71
N ALA A 31 7.72 4.44 13.98
CA ALA A 31 7.49 3.12 13.37
C ALA A 31 6.08 2.56 13.65
N ASP A 32 5.57 2.68 14.87
CA ASP A 32 4.23 2.21 15.23
C ASP A 32 3.15 3.02 14.50
N ARG A 33 3.37 4.33 14.31
CA ARG A 33 2.49 5.18 13.52
C ARG A 33 2.51 4.79 12.04
N SER A 34 3.68 4.63 11.44
CA SER A 34 3.81 4.18 10.05
C SER A 34 3.16 2.82 9.83
N LEU A 35 3.27 1.90 10.79
CA LEU A 35 2.60 0.59 10.73
C LEU A 35 1.07 0.73 10.81
N ALA A 36 0.54 1.58 11.68
CA ALA A 36 -0.90 1.83 11.75
C ALA A 36 -1.44 2.45 10.44
N GLU A 37 -0.72 3.42 9.87
CA GLU A 37 -1.07 4.01 8.58
C GLU A 37 -1.00 2.95 7.45
N ALA A 38 0.06 2.13 7.41
CA ALA A 38 0.18 1.04 6.44
C ALA A 38 -1.01 0.06 6.51
N GLN A 39 -1.47 -0.25 7.73
CA GLN A 39 -2.58 -1.17 7.95
C GLN A 39 -3.93 -0.61 7.45
N VAL A 40 -4.15 0.70 7.60
CA VAL A 40 -5.31 1.40 7.01
C VAL A 40 -5.25 1.30 5.48
N HIS A 41 -4.09 1.60 4.89
CA HIS A 41 -3.89 1.51 3.45
C HIS A 41 -4.09 0.09 2.91
N ALA A 42 -3.56 -0.93 3.58
CA ALA A 42 -3.77 -2.33 3.22
C ALA A 42 -5.26 -2.73 3.27
N THR A 43 -6.00 -2.22 4.26
CA THR A 43 -7.44 -2.49 4.38
C THR A 43 -8.24 -1.81 3.26
N LEU A 44 -7.93 -0.56 2.93
CA LEU A 44 -8.55 0.16 1.81
C LEU A 44 -8.23 -0.51 0.46
N ALA A 45 -6.99 -0.98 0.30
CA ALA A 45 -6.59 -1.77 -0.86
C ALA A 45 -7.39 -3.07 -0.97
N LEU A 46 -7.54 -3.82 0.13
CA LEU A 46 -8.37 -5.03 0.19
C LEU A 46 -9.83 -4.74 -0.17
N ALA A 47 -10.44 -3.71 0.45
CA ALA A 47 -11.80 -3.30 0.15
C ALA A 47 -11.98 -2.99 -1.34
N ALA A 48 -11.05 -2.23 -1.94
CA ALA A 48 -11.06 -1.93 -3.36
C ALA A 48 -10.91 -3.18 -4.25
N ALA A 49 -10.03 -4.12 -3.88
CA ALA A 49 -9.87 -5.39 -4.60
C ALA A 49 -11.14 -6.24 -4.56
N THR A 50 -11.81 -6.29 -3.41
CA THR A 50 -13.05 -7.07 -3.21
C THR A 50 -14.27 -6.42 -3.85
N ALA A 51 -14.26 -5.11 -4.08
CA ALA A 51 -15.32 -4.38 -4.77
C ALA A 51 -15.28 -4.54 -6.31
N LEU A 52 -14.19 -5.10 -6.86
CA LEU A 52 -14.07 -5.27 -8.30
C LEU A 52 -15.01 -6.37 -8.83
N PRO A 53 -15.78 -6.10 -9.89
CA PRO A 53 -16.58 -7.12 -10.53
C PRO A 53 -15.67 -8.20 -11.14
N PRO A 54 -16.06 -9.49 -11.07
CA PRO A 54 -15.28 -10.57 -11.65
C PRO A 54 -15.11 -10.38 -13.16
N GLY A 55 -13.87 -10.32 -13.64
CA GLY A 55 -13.54 -10.15 -15.06
C GLY A 55 -12.04 -10.17 -15.33
N ILE A 56 -11.58 -11.13 -16.15
CA ILE A 56 -10.16 -11.41 -16.42
C ILE A 56 -9.46 -10.30 -17.23
N ASN A 57 -10.20 -9.49 -17.97
CA ASN A 57 -9.66 -8.46 -18.88
C ASN A 57 -10.03 -7.02 -18.47
N SER A 58 -10.30 -6.76 -17.19
CA SER A 58 -10.65 -5.41 -16.74
C SER A 58 -9.41 -4.51 -16.61
N PRO A 59 -9.49 -3.21 -16.96
CA PRO A 59 -8.42 -2.24 -16.70
C PRO A 59 -8.01 -2.20 -15.23
N ALA A 60 -8.96 -2.43 -14.33
CA ALA A 60 -8.72 -2.54 -12.90
C ALA A 60 -7.73 -3.68 -12.55
N ARG A 61 -7.84 -4.84 -13.21
CA ARG A 61 -6.88 -5.94 -13.05
C ARG A 61 -5.48 -5.53 -13.49
N GLY A 62 -5.36 -4.81 -14.62
CA GLY A 62 -4.07 -4.30 -15.10
C GLY A 62 -3.38 -3.39 -14.08
N ALA A 63 -4.13 -2.48 -13.45
CA ALA A 63 -3.62 -1.60 -12.41
C ALA A 63 -3.12 -2.38 -11.17
N TRP A 64 -3.85 -3.42 -10.74
CA TRP A 64 -3.41 -4.29 -9.65
C TRP A 64 -2.13 -5.08 -9.97
N VAL A 65 -2.04 -5.66 -11.17
CA VAL A 65 -0.84 -6.37 -11.63
C VAL A 65 0.37 -5.43 -11.63
N SER A 66 0.19 -4.21 -12.12
CA SER A 66 1.23 -3.18 -12.13
C SER A 66 1.70 -2.85 -10.71
N ALA A 67 0.76 -2.61 -9.78
CA ALA A 67 1.09 -2.31 -8.39
C ALA A 67 1.89 -3.41 -7.71
N VAL A 68 1.44 -4.67 -7.80
CA VAL A 68 2.12 -5.84 -7.19
C VAL A 68 3.53 -6.05 -7.75
N HIS A 69 3.74 -5.81 -9.04
CA HIS A 69 5.05 -6.03 -9.68
C HIS A 69 5.97 -4.80 -9.67
N GLY A 70 5.60 -3.72 -8.99
CA GLY A 70 6.43 -2.51 -8.98
C GLY A 70 6.47 -1.74 -10.32
N MET A 71 5.71 -2.16 -11.34
CA MET A 71 5.65 -1.47 -12.63
C MET A 71 4.77 -0.22 -12.50
N GLU A 72 5.25 0.98 -12.84
CA GLU A 72 4.37 2.13 -13.06
C GLU A 72 3.64 1.93 -14.39
N ALA A 73 2.32 2.14 -14.41
CA ALA A 73 1.58 2.12 -15.66
C ALA A 73 2.12 3.23 -16.60
N PRO A 74 2.28 2.96 -17.91
CA PRO A 74 2.77 3.96 -18.84
C PRO A 74 1.81 5.16 -18.84
N ARG A 75 2.34 6.35 -18.58
CA ARG A 75 1.59 7.61 -18.71
C ARG A 75 1.38 7.85 -20.20
N GLY A 76 0.17 7.59 -20.68
CA GLY A 76 -0.29 7.98 -22.02
C GLY A 76 -0.60 9.46 -22.09
#